data_AF-A0A3D2SNY4-F1
#
_entry.id   AF-A0A3D2SNY4-F1
#
_cell.length_a   1.000
_cell.length_b   1.000
_cell.length_c   1.000
_cell.angle_alpha   90.00
_cell.angle_beta   90.00
_cell.angle_gamma   90.00
#
_symmetry.space_group_name_H-M   'P 1'
#
loop_
_entity.id
_entity.type
_entity.pdbx_description
1 polymer ?
#
loop_
_entity_poly.entity_id
_entity_poly.type
_entity_poly.pdbx_seq_one_letter_code
_entity_poly.pdbx_strand_id
1 'polypeptide(L)'
;ADAHGFGPIQPIAIQSTEFAWQHNQILADNLALPDLLERLNRQHKVYFIYRASVLESFKVNGVIDAQQDVEQTLSLIKAQYPQLNIQKIGSHVFIIQFES
;
A
#
# COMPACT_ATOMS: atom_id res chain seq x y z
N ALA A 1 -24.48 -8.83 -13.97
CA ALA A 1 -24.11 -8.33 -12.63
C ALA A 1 -22.63 -8.63 -12.46
N ASP A 2 -21.86 -7.55 -12.46
CA ASP A 2 -20.49 -7.44 -12.92
C ASP A 2 -19.48 -7.67 -11.79
N ALA A 3 -18.43 -8.45 -12.06
CA ALA A 3 -17.34 -8.68 -11.11
C ALA A 3 -16.01 -8.92 -11.84
N HIS A 4 -15.65 -8.07 -12.80
CA HIS A 4 -14.32 -8.10 -13.42
C HIS A 4 -13.64 -6.75 -13.23
N GLY A 5 -12.78 -6.66 -12.23
CA GLY A 5 -11.99 -5.48 -11.90
C GLY A 5 -10.57 -5.80 -11.46
N PHE A 6 -9.98 -6.86 -11.99
CA PHE A 6 -8.52 -7.06 -11.96
C PHE A 6 -8.03 -6.87 -13.38
N GLY A 7 -7.54 -5.67 -13.69
CA GLY A 7 -6.88 -5.42 -14.97
C GLY A 7 -5.62 -6.30 -15.12
N PRO A 8 -5.23 -6.68 -16.35
CA PRO A 8 -4.07 -7.53 -16.57
C PRO A 8 -2.79 -6.89 -16.02
N ILE A 9 -1.95 -7.68 -15.35
CA ILE A 9 -0.62 -7.27 -14.89
C ILE A 9 0.23 -7.04 -16.14
N GLN A 10 0.37 -5.78 -16.54
CA GLN A 10 1.25 -5.39 -17.63
C GLN A 10 2.69 -5.29 -17.09
N PRO A 11 3.70 -5.77 -17.83
CA PRO A 11 5.09 -5.59 -17.44
C PRO A 11 5.34 -4.09 -17.28
N ILE A 12 5.85 -3.69 -16.10
CA ILE A 12 6.09 -2.30 -15.72
C ILE A 12 7.04 -1.70 -16.74
N ALA A 13 6.49 -0.95 -17.69
CA ALA A 13 7.24 -0.30 -18.72
C ALA A 13 8.02 0.86 -18.09
N ILE A 14 9.27 1.06 -18.51
CA ILE A 14 10.17 2.10 -17.95
C ILE A 14 9.53 3.50 -18.05
N GLN A 15 8.66 3.72 -19.05
CA GLN A 15 7.86 4.94 -19.21
C GLN A 15 6.85 5.18 -18.07
N SER A 16 6.32 4.12 -17.46
CA SER A 16 5.38 4.18 -16.33
C SER A 16 6.06 4.67 -15.05
N THR A 17 7.36 4.41 -14.91
CA THR A 17 8.14 4.88 -13.76
C THR A 17 8.28 6.40 -13.79
N GLU A 18 8.71 6.97 -14.92
CA GLU A 18 8.84 8.44 -15.08
C GLU A 18 7.50 9.16 -14.87
N PHE A 19 6.39 8.56 -15.32
CA PHE A 19 5.04 9.13 -15.17
C PHE A 19 4.54 9.09 -13.71
N ALA A 20 4.82 8.01 -12.97
CA ALA A 20 4.44 7.87 -11.56
C ALA A 20 5.10 8.94 -10.68
N TRP A 21 6.39 9.25 -10.91
CA TRP A 21 7.08 10.33 -10.20
C TRP A 21 6.45 11.69 -10.47
N GLN A 22 6.05 11.99 -11.70
CA GLN A 22 5.43 13.26 -12.06
C GLN A 22 4.04 13.47 -11.43
N HIS A 23 3.31 12.38 -11.16
CA HIS A 23 1.98 12.41 -10.57
C HIS A 23 1.95 12.15 -9.05
N ASN A 24 3.11 12.16 -8.39
CA ASN A 24 3.25 11.88 -6.97
C ASN A 24 2.69 10.49 -6.58
N GLN A 25 2.91 9.49 -7.43
CA GLN A 25 2.47 8.12 -7.24
C GLN A 25 3.64 7.24 -6.77
N ILE A 26 3.35 6.30 -5.87
CA ILE A 26 4.27 5.25 -5.46
C ILE A 26 4.11 4.09 -6.44
N LEU A 27 5.12 3.87 -7.28
CA LEU A 27 5.25 2.63 -8.04
C LEU A 27 5.73 1.52 -7.08
N ALA A 28 4.86 0.57 -6.79
CA ALA A 28 5.17 -0.63 -6.04
C ALA A 28 5.42 -1.78 -7.01
N ASP A 29 6.69 -2.15 -7.18
CA ASP A 29 7.09 -3.37 -7.89
C ASP A 29 7.75 -4.29 -6.87
N ASN A 30 7.07 -5.39 -6.52
CA ASN A 30 7.48 -6.34 -5.50
C ASN A 30 7.92 -5.65 -4.19
N LEU A 31 7.25 -4.55 -3.85
CA LEU A 31 7.65 -3.65 -2.77
C LEU A 31 7.26 -4.24 -1.42
N ALA A 32 8.20 -4.32 -0.48
CA ALA A 32 7.88 -4.79 0.86
C ALA A 32 6.87 -3.84 1.53
N LEU A 33 5.85 -4.39 2.19
CA LEU A 33 4.82 -3.60 2.87
C LEU A 33 5.40 -2.57 3.86
N PRO A 34 6.44 -2.86 4.67
CA PRO A 34 7.11 -1.84 5.49
C PRO A 34 7.61 -0.63 4.71
N ASP A 35 8.18 -0.86 3.52
CA ASP A 35 8.74 0.20 2.67
C ASP A 35 7.61 1.07 2.10
N LEU A 36 6.50 0.44 1.68
CA LEU A 36 5.31 1.17 1.29
C LEU A 36 4.77 2.05 2.44
N LEU A 37 4.65 1.49 3.64
CA LEU A 37 4.16 2.23 4.82
C LEU A 37 5.08 3.39 5.18
N GLU A 38 6.40 3.24 5.02
CA GLU A 38 7.35 4.33 5.22
C GLU A 38 7.12 5.46 4.21
N ARG A 39 6.93 5.13 2.92
CA ARG A 39 6.63 6.13 1.88
C ARG A 39 5.33 6.86 2.16
N LEU A 40 4.28 6.14 2.56
CA LEU A 40 3.00 6.73 2.96
C LEU A 40 3.15 7.64 4.19
N ASN A 41 3.96 7.25 5.18
CA ASN A 41 4.24 8.09 6.37
C ASN A 41 4.98 9.39 6.00
N ARG A 42 5.84 9.35 4.98
CA ARG A 42 6.52 10.58 4.51
C ARG A 42 5.57 11.56 3.82
N GLN A 43 4.52 11.05 3.18
CA GLN A 43 3.57 11.85 2.39
C GLN A 43 2.32 12.26 3.19
N HIS A 44 1.92 11.46 4.18
CA HIS A 44 0.76 11.70 5.03
C HIS A 44 1.20 11.89 6.49
N LYS A 45 0.58 12.81 7.23
CA LYS A 45 0.88 13.07 8.64
C LYS A 45 0.29 11.99 9.57
N VAL A 46 0.70 10.74 9.40
CA VAL A 46 0.19 9.57 10.11
C VAL A 46 1.32 8.68 10.62
N TYR A 47 1.06 7.85 11.62
CA TYR A 47 2.04 6.95 12.20
C TYR A 47 1.59 5.50 12.02
N PHE A 48 2.51 4.65 11.59
CA PHE A 48 2.28 3.21 11.49
C PHE A 48 3.04 2.47 12.59
N ILE A 49 2.35 1.60 13.31
CA ILE A 49 2.93 0.72 14.33
C ILE A 49 2.81 -0.71 13.80
N TYR A 50 3.95 -1.35 13.58
CA TYR A 50 4.02 -2.71 13.05
C TYR A 50 5.35 -3.39 13.42
N ARG A 51 5.42 -4.71 13.21
CA ARG A 51 6.67 -5.47 13.28
C ARG A 51 7.20 -5.68 11.86
N ALA A 52 8.30 -5.01 11.50
CA ALA A 52 8.86 -5.04 10.14
C ALA A 52 9.08 -6.48 9.65
N SER A 53 9.76 -7.31 10.44
CA SER A 53 10.07 -8.70 10.09
C SER A 53 8.87 -9.59 9.80
N VAL A 54 7.69 -9.24 10.32
CA VAL A 54 6.44 -9.96 10.02
C VAL A 54 5.87 -9.49 8.68
N LEU A 55 5.95 -8.18 8.40
CA LEU A 55 5.36 -7.59 7.20
C LEU A 55 6.27 -7.64 5.96
N GLU A 56 7.56 -7.93 6.10
CA GLU A 56 8.52 -8.03 4.99
C GLU A 56 8.14 -9.06 3.92
N SER A 57 7.41 -10.11 4.32
CA SER A 57 6.90 -11.16 3.41
C SER A 57 5.74 -10.71 2.53
N PHE A 58 5.10 -9.58 2.84
CA PHE A 58 3.98 -9.05 2.08
C PHE A 58 4.50 -8.08 1.01
N LYS A 59 4.28 -8.44 -0.25
CA LYS A 59 4.85 -7.74 -1.42
C LYS A 59 3.77 -7.06 -2.24
N VAL A 60 3.73 -5.74 -2.19
CA VAL A 60 2.76 -4.93 -2.91
C VAL A 60 3.22 -4.72 -4.35
N ASN A 61 2.30 -4.97 -5.28
CA ASN A 61 2.48 -4.73 -6.70
C ASN A 61 1.38 -3.78 -7.18
N GLY A 62 1.74 -2.75 -7.94
CA GLY A 62 0.81 -1.81 -8.54
C GLY A 62 1.27 -0.36 -8.42
N VAL A 63 0.42 0.55 -8.90
CA VAL A 63 0.62 1.99 -8.76
C VAL A 63 -0.30 2.48 -7.66
N ILE A 64 0.27 3.12 -6.65
CA ILE A 64 -0.44 3.64 -5.50
C ILE A 64 -0.39 5.15 -5.59
N ASP A 65 -1.54 5.79 -5.70
CA ASP A 65 -1.59 7.25 -5.71
C ASP A 65 -1.30 7.76 -4.30
N ALA A 66 -0.25 8.57 -4.13
CA ALA A 66 0.12 9.06 -2.80
C ALA A 66 -0.58 10.37 -2.40
N GLN A 67 -1.49 10.86 -3.23
CA GLN A 67 -2.49 11.86 -2.82
C GLN A 67 -3.78 11.18 -2.35
N GLN A 68 -3.98 9.91 -2.68
CA GLN A 68 -5.09 9.11 -2.18
C GLN A 68 -5.08 9.08 -0.65
N ASP A 69 -6.29 9.13 -0.08
CA ASP A 69 -6.46 9.00 1.35
C ASP A 69 -5.83 7.69 1.87
N VAL A 70 -5.10 7.81 2.99
CA VAL A 70 -4.36 6.70 3.56
C VAL A 70 -5.28 5.54 3.95
N GLU A 71 -6.50 5.81 4.41
CA GLU A 71 -7.45 4.78 4.83
C GLU A 71 -7.98 4.01 3.62
N GLN A 72 -8.17 4.68 2.49
CA GLN A 72 -8.50 4.03 1.21
C GLN A 72 -7.37 3.10 0.77
N THR A 73 -6.12 3.58 0.81
CA THR A 73 -4.96 2.76 0.46
C THR A 73 -4.83 1.53 1.37
N LEU A 74 -4.96 1.70 2.68
CA LEU A 74 -4.92 0.59 3.64
C LEU A 74 -6.08 -0.40 3.44
N SER A 75 -7.26 0.07 3.04
CA SER A 75 -8.40 -0.79 2.75
C SER A 75 -8.13 -1.69 1.54
N LEU A 76 -7.45 -1.18 0.51
CA LEU A 76 -7.01 -1.97 -0.63
C LEU A 76 -5.97 -3.03 -0.22
N ILE A 77 -4.99 -2.64 0.62
CA ILE A 77 -4.01 -3.59 1.17
C ILE A 77 -4.70 -4.69 1.98
N LYS A 78 -5.71 -4.35 2.79
CA LYS A 78 -6.50 -5.34 3.53
C LYS A 78 -7.30 -6.26 2.61
N ALA A 79 -7.83 -5.75 1.50
CA ALA A 79 -8.51 -6.56 0.51
C ALA A 79 -7.57 -7.56 -0.19
N GLN A 80 -6.31 -7.17 -0.43
CA GLN A 80 -5.29 -8.05 -0.99
C GLN A 80 -4.76 -9.06 0.03
N TYR A 81 -4.64 -8.66 1.30
CA TYR A 81 -4.13 -9.49 2.39
C TYR A 81 -5.13 -9.52 3.54
N PRO A 82 -6.20 -10.34 3.44
CA PRO A 82 -7.24 -10.40 4.46
C PRO A 82 -6.74 -10.91 5.82
N GLN A 83 -5.58 -11.57 5.84
CA GLN A 83 -4.85 -11.99 7.05
C GLN A 83 -4.15 -10.84 7.80
N LEU A 84 -4.17 -9.61 7.25
CA LEU A 84 -3.68 -8.44 7.97
C LEU A 84 -4.83 -7.76 8.71
N ASN A 85 -4.61 -7.56 10.01
CA ASN A 85 -5.43 -6.67 10.81
C ASN A 85 -4.87 -5.26 10.75
N ILE A 86 -5.71 -4.33 10.34
CA ILE A 86 -5.39 -2.90 10.27
C ILE A 86 -6.39 -2.19 11.16
N GLN A 87 -5.88 -1.57 12.22
CA GLN A 87 -6.69 -0.87 13.20
C GLN A 87 -6.26 0.58 13.29
N LYS A 88 -7.21 1.51 13.18
CA LYS A 88 -6.97 2.93 13.40
C LYS A 88 -7.17 3.27 14.87
N ILE A 89 -6.17 3.89 15.48
CA ILE A 89 -6.19 4.37 16.86
C ILE A 89 -6.14 5.90 16.85
N GLY A 90 -7.25 6.53 17.25
CA GLY A 90 -7.41 7.97 17.14
C GLY A 90 -7.43 8.45 15.68
N SER A 91 -6.93 9.65 15.41
CA SER A 91 -7.05 10.27 14.08
C SER A 91 -5.88 9.96 13.14
N HIS A 92 -4.70 9.62 13.67
CA HIS A 92 -3.46 9.59 12.88
C HIS A 92 -2.60 8.34 13.09
N VAL A 93 -3.00 7.39 13.93
CA VAL A 93 -2.18 6.20 14.22
C VAL A 93 -2.87 4.96 13.67
N PHE A 94 -2.11 4.12 12.98
CA PHE A 94 -2.55 2.82 12.48
C PHE A 94 -1.67 1.72 13.04
N ILE A 95 -2.28 0.69 13.60
CA ILE A 95 -1.62 -0.54 14.03
C ILE A 95 -1.87 -1.59 12.95
N ILE A 96 -0.79 -2.21 12.47
CA ILE A 96 -0.85 -3.23 11.43
C ILE A 96 -0.20 -4.50 11.95
N GLN A 97 -0.97 -5.58 11.96
CA GLN A 97 -0.59 -6.87 12.52
C GLN A 97 -1.00 -8.01 11.58
N PHE A 98 -0.23 -9.09 11.58
CA PHE A 98 -0.63 -10.33 10.94
C PHE A 98 -1.47 -11.15 11.93
N GLU A 99 -2.64 -11.58 11.49
CA GLU A 99 -3.50 -12.52 12.20
C GLU A 99 -3.38 -13.90 11.54
N SER A 100 -2.99 -14.90 12.35
CA SER A 100 -2.80 -16.29 11.92
C SER A 100 -3.92 -17.18 12.39
#